data_AF-A0A6M8VS77-F1
#
_entry.id   AF-A0A6M8VS77-F1
#
_cell.length_a   1.000
_cell.length_b   1.000
_cell.length_c   1.000
_cell.angle_alpha   90.00
_cell.angle_beta   90.00
_cell.angle_gamma   90.00
#
_symmetry.space_group_name_H-M   'P 1'
#
loop_
_entity.id
_entity.type
_entity.pdbx_description
1 polymer ?
#
loop_
_entity_poly.entity_id
_entity_poly.type
_entity_poly.pdbx_seq_one_letter_code
_entity_poly.pdbx_strand_id
1 'polypeptide(L)' 'MLRNPFKKKTPLEHFQTRLLQMLALQMPPEKITEQLLQDKQLADYHAYIKEFDPAMIEIAEELVQKWSGR' A
#
# COMPACT_ATOMS: atom_id res chain seq x y z
N MET A 1 13.34 -18.09 12.84
CA MET A 1 13.26 -16.80 13.55
C MET A 1 11.80 -16.45 13.73
N LEU A 2 11.29 -16.46 14.97
CA LEU A 2 9.92 -16.07 15.30
C LEU A 2 9.77 -14.55 15.09
N ARG A 3 8.89 -14.11 14.17
CA ARG A 3 8.57 -12.68 14.03
C ARG A 3 7.88 -12.24 15.33
N ASN A 4 8.51 -11.31 16.05
CA ASN A 4 7.94 -10.73 17.26
C ASN A 4 6.66 -9.95 16.90
N PRO A 5 5.47 -10.36 17.37
CA PRO A 5 4.20 -9.72 17.03
C PRO A 5 4.05 -8.30 17.59
N PHE A 6 4.98 -7.87 18.46
CA PHE A 6 5.00 -6.54 19.07
C PHE A 6 6.01 -5.57 18.45
N LYS A 7 6.72 -5.97 17.38
CA LYS A 7 7.59 -5.03 16.66
C LYS A 7 6.67 -4.01 15.98
N LYS A 8 6.73 -2.74 16.41
CA LYS A 8 6.05 -1.64 15.71
C LYS A 8 6.44 -1.73 14.24
N LYS A 9 5.45 -1.88 13.36
CA LYS A 9 5.68 -1.84 11.92
C LYS A 9 6.37 -0.54 11.61
N THR A 10 7.42 -0.59 10.82
CA THR A 10 8.00 0.63 10.26
C THR A 10 6.92 1.33 9.42
N PRO A 11 6.96 2.65 9.27
CA PRO A 11 6.04 3.37 8.39
C PRO A 11 5.98 2.80 6.96
N LEU A 12 7.12 2.33 6.43
CA LEU A 12 7.20 1.63 5.14
C LEU A 12 6.43 0.28 5.14
N GLU A 13 6.61 -0.55 6.17
CA GLU A 13 5.88 -1.82 6.30
C GLU A 13 4.37 -1.58 6.44
N HIS A 14 3.97 -0.50 7.12
CA HIS A 14 2.56 -0.10 7.21
C HIS A 14 2.02 0.32 5.84
N PHE A 15 2.73 1.20 5.13
CA PHE A 15 2.39 1.62 3.76
C PHE A 15 2.19 0.43 2.83
N GLN A 16 3.18 -0.47 2.78
CA GLN A 16 3.12 -1.67 1.94
C GLN A 16 1.96 -2.58 2.32
N THR A 17 1.71 -2.77 3.63
CA THR A 17 0.56 -3.56 4.10
C THR A 17 -0.76 -2.95 3.61
N ARG A 18 -0.93 -1.63 3.75
CA ARG A 18 -2.16 -0.93 3.36
C ARG A 18 -2.36 -0.96 1.85
N LEU A 19 -1.31 -0.71 1.07
CA LEU A 19 -1.35 -0.78 -0.38
C LEU A 19 -1.77 -2.18 -0.86
N LEU A 20 -1.12 -3.25 -0.37
CA LEU A 20 -1.47 -4.62 -0.74
C LEU A 20 -2.89 -5.01 -0.34
N GLN A 21 -3.38 -4.53 0.82
CA GLN A 21 -4.77 -4.76 1.23
C GLN A 21 -5.76 -4.12 0.25
N MET A 22 -5.53 -2.88 -0.18
CA MET A 22 -6.42 -2.19 -1.11
C MET A 22 -6.38 -2.80 -2.51
N LEU A 23 -5.20 -3.22 -2.97
CA LEU A 23 -5.03 -3.95 -4.23
C LEU A 23 -5.77 -5.31 -4.20
N ALA A 24 -5.69 -6.05 -3.09
CA ALA A 24 -6.42 -7.30 -2.92
C ALA A 24 -7.95 -7.11 -2.94
N LEU A 25 -8.43 -5.94 -2.52
CA LEU A 25 -9.84 -5.54 -2.59
C LEU A 25 -10.26 -5.03 -3.97
N GLN A 26 -9.36 -5.02 -4.97
CA GLN A 26 -9.61 -4.48 -6.32
C GLN A 26 -10.14 -3.04 -6.26
N MET A 27 -9.59 -2.24 -5.35
CA MET A 27 -9.95 -0.83 -5.24
C MET A 27 -9.39 -0.06 -6.44
N PRO A 28 -10.16 0.87 -7.04
CA PRO A 28 -9.67 1.71 -8.13
C PRO A 28 -8.39 2.47 -7.71
N PRO A 29 -7.38 2.59 -8.59
CA PRO A 29 -6.11 3.26 -8.26
C PRO A 29 -6.26 4.65 -7.67
N GLU A 30 -7.23 5.46 -8.14
CA GLU A 30 -7.43 6.81 -7.62
C GLU A 30 -7.87 6.79 -6.16
N LYS A 31 -8.74 5.83 -5.81
CA LYS A 31 -9.22 5.64 -4.43
C LYS A 31 -8.13 5.09 -3.51
N ILE A 32 -7.18 4.31 -4.04
CA ILE A 32 -6.04 3.80 -3.25
C ILE A 32 -5.20 4.98 -2.74
N THR A 33 -4.83 5.90 -3.62
CA THR A 33 -4.04 7.09 -3.24
C THR A 33 -4.77 7.94 -2.20
N GLU A 34 -6.06 8.22 -2.40
CA GLU A 34 -6.88 8.97 -1.44
C GLU A 34 -6.91 8.30 -0.06
N GLN A 35 -7.09 6.98 -0.01
CA GLN A 35 -7.14 6.24 1.25
C GLN A 35 -5.78 6.21 1.96
N LEU A 36 -4.68 6.11 1.22
CA LEU A 36 -3.33 6.19 1.78
C LEU A 36 -3.03 7.58 2.37
N LEU A 37 -3.52 8.65 1.74
CA LEU A 37 -3.41 10.02 2.26
C LEU A 37 -4.32 10.30 3.47
N GLN A 38 -5.38 9.51 3.68
CA GLN A 38 -6.23 9.62 4.87
C GLN A 38 -5.69 8.82 6.06
N ASP A 39 -4.73 7.92 5.84
CA ASP A 39 -4.13 7.12 6.91
C ASP A 39 -3.18 7.98 7.76
N LYS A 40 -3.60 8.25 9.00
CA LYS A 40 -2.84 9.05 9.97
C LYS A 40 -1.51 8.41 10.36
N GLN A 41 -1.37 7.09 10.23
CA GLN A 41 -0.11 6.39 10.49
C GLN A 41 0.88 6.53 9.33
N LEU A 42 0.43 7.07 8.19
CA LEU A 42 1.26 7.38 7.02
C LEU A 42 1.52 8.89 6.86
N ALA A 43 1.23 9.72 7.87
CA ALA A 43 1.40 11.17 7.77
C ALA A 43 2.81 11.58 7.30
N ASP A 44 3.85 10.94 7.81
CA ASP A 44 5.25 11.20 7.42
C ASP A 44 5.57 10.77 5.97
N TYR A 45 4.70 9.93 5.38
CA TYR A 45 4.83 9.41 4.01
C TYR A 45 3.88 10.12 3.04
N HIS A 46 3.02 11.05 3.48
CA HIS A 46 2.07 11.73 2.59
C HIS A 46 2.77 12.49 1.46
N ALA A 47 3.94 13.09 1.72
CA ALA A 47 4.73 13.73 0.68
C ALA A 47 5.15 12.72 -0.40
N TYR A 48 5.68 11.57 0.01
CA TYR A 48 6.02 10.46 -0.89
C TYR A 48 4.81 9.94 -1.66
N ILE A 49 3.66 9.77 -0.99
CA ILE A 49 2.43 9.28 -1.61
C ILE A 49 1.90 10.27 -2.65
N LYS A 50 2.04 11.59 -2.44
CA LYS A 50 1.62 12.62 -3.41
C LYS A 50 2.49 12.65 -4.65
N GLU A 51 3.77 12.29 -4.51
CA GLU A 51 4.71 12.17 -5.63
C GLU A 51 4.66 10.79 -6.30
N PHE A 52 3.91 9.86 -5.72
CA PHE A 52 3.76 8.51 -6.26
C PHE A 52 3.01 8.57 -7.59
N ASP A 53 3.66 8.10 -8.65
CA ASP A 53 3.05 8.03 -9.97
C ASP A 53 1.83 7.08 -9.92
N PRO A 54 0.62 7.53 -10.28
CA PRO A 54 -0.57 6.68 -10.34
C PRO A 54 -0.36 5.40 -11.17
N ALA A 55 0.47 5.45 -12.22
CA ALA A 55 0.81 4.28 -13.04
C ALA A 55 1.52 3.18 -12.23
N MET A 56 2.22 3.54 -11.14
CA MET A 56 2.83 2.54 -10.25
C MET A 56 1.80 1.74 -9.47
N ILE A 57 0.61 2.30 -9.19
CA ILE A 57 -0.49 1.57 -8.57
C ILE A 57 -1.09 0.57 -9.56
N GLU A 58 -1.25 0.96 -10.82
CA GLU A 58 -1.71 0.08 -11.90
C GLU A 58 -0.74 -1.09 -12.09
N ILE A 59 0.57 -0.82 -12.14
CA ILE A 59 1.60 -1.87 -12.21
C ILE A 59 1.52 -2.80 -10.98
N ALA A 60 1.33 -2.24 -9.78
CA ALA A 60 1.20 -3.03 -8.56
C ALA A 60 -0.06 -3.92 -8.61
N GLU A 61 -1.17 -3.43 -9.14
CA GLU A 61 -2.38 -4.21 -9.38
C GLU A 61 -2.11 -5.37 -10.35
N GLU A 62 -1.50 -5.10 -11.50
CA GLU A 62 -1.15 -6.14 -12.47
C GLU A 62 -0.24 -7.21 -11.85
N LEU A 63 0.75 -6.80 -11.07
CA LEU A 63 1.65 -7.72 -10.38
C LEU A 63 0.90 -8.56 -9.35
N VAL A 64 0.03 -7.95 -8.55
CA VAL A 64 -0.82 -8.69 -7.61
C VAL A 64 -1.68 -9.69 -8.37
N GLN A 65 -2.32 -9.31 -9.48
CA GLN A 65 -3.14 -10.23 -10.28
C GLN A 65 -2.33 -11.38 -10.89
N LYS A 66 -1.17 -11.10 -11.49
CA LYS A 66 -0.30 -12.12 -12.12
C LYS A 66 0.27 -13.12 -11.11
N TRP A 67 0.57 -12.67 -9.88
CA TRP A 67 1.25 -13.49 -8.87
C TRP A 67 0.33 -14.04 -7.79
N SER A 68 -0.90 -13.55 -7.68
CA SER A 68 -1.90 -14.10 -6.75
C SER A 68 -2.49 -15.44 -7.19
N GLY A 69 -2.10 -15.96 -8.36
CA GLY A 69 -2.39 -17.32 -8.80
C GLY A 69 -3.89 -17.61 -8.78
N ARG A 70 -4.64 -16.95 -9.66
CA ARG A 70 -5.94 -17.50 -10.07
C ARG A 70 -5.72 -18.53 -11.17
#